data_AF-A0A3C0ICH0-F1
#
_entry.id   AF-A0A3C0ICH0-F1
#
_cell.length_a   1.000
_cell.length_b   1.000
_cell.length_c   1.000
_cell.angle_alpha   90.00
_cell.angle_beta   90.00
_cell.angle_gamma   90.00
#
_symmetry.space_group_name_H-M   'P 1'
#
loop_
_entity.id
_entity.type
_entity.pdbx_description
1 polymer ?
#
loop_
_entity_poly.entity_id
_entity_poly.type
_entity_poly.pdbx_seq_one_letter_code
_entity_poly.pdbx_strand_id
1 'polypeptide(L)'
;MQKPDPEEVEASIALGEVMVSICAHIARLDGQIDEQDEELLDALIQGLFGDEESLFPEGYLEDEEEVQNILYDAFEEPYDLAEILELGKDDEDLAVIIYDTAEEILLGKEVQLPEETQFLNYLKKELNIKA
;
A
#
# COMPACT_ATOMS: atom_id res chain seq x y z
N MET A 1 10.01 2.40 -25.17
CA MET A 1 10.52 2.42 -23.79
C MET A 1 11.62 1.38 -23.68
N GLN A 2 12.61 1.62 -22.82
CA GLN A 2 13.61 0.60 -22.45
C GLN A 2 12.92 -0.36 -21.46
N LYS A 3 13.16 -1.67 -21.58
CA LYS A 3 12.64 -2.63 -20.59
C LYS A 3 13.27 -2.32 -19.22
N PRO A 4 12.50 -2.34 -18.12
CA PRO A 4 13.05 -2.08 -16.79
C PRO A 4 14.07 -3.15 -16.39
N ASP A 5 14.99 -2.77 -15.49
CA ASP A 5 15.91 -3.72 -14.89
C ASP A 5 15.12 -4.69 -13.99
N PRO A 6 15.39 -6.01 -13.99
CA PRO A 6 14.78 -6.94 -13.04
C PRO A 6 14.84 -6.48 -11.58
N GLU A 7 15.93 -5.84 -11.13
CA GLU A 7 16.04 -5.34 -9.76
C GLU A 7 15.06 -4.18 -9.49
N GLU A 8 14.76 -3.35 -10.49
CA GLU A 8 13.76 -2.27 -10.38
C GLU A 8 12.35 -2.85 -10.30
N VAL A 9 12.06 -3.90 -11.09
CA VAL A 9 10.76 -4.58 -11.06
C VAL A 9 10.52 -5.23 -9.69
N GLU A 10 11.51 -5.94 -9.15
CA GLU A 10 11.42 -6.54 -7.81
C GLU A 10 11.20 -5.48 -6.72
N ALA A 11 11.89 -4.35 -6.80
CA ALA A 11 11.71 -3.24 -5.86
C ALA A 11 10.30 -2.62 -5.95
N SER A 12 9.77 -2.45 -7.16
CA SER A 12 8.39 -1.94 -7.36
C SER A 12 7.34 -2.92 -6.83
N ILE A 13 7.52 -4.24 -7.05
CA ILE A 13 6.63 -5.26 -6.49
C ILE A 13 6.66 -5.19 -4.95
N ALA A 14 7.84 -5.17 -4.34
CA ALA A 14 7.99 -5.09 -2.90
C ALA A 14 7.33 -3.83 -2.31
N LEU A 15 7.43 -2.68 -2.99
CA LEU A 15 6.75 -1.46 -2.57
C LEU A 15 5.22 -1.60 -2.68
N GLY A 16 4.72 -2.20 -3.75
CA GLY A 16 3.29 -2.51 -3.91
C GLY A 16 2.77 -3.42 -2.81
N GLU A 17 3.51 -4.47 -2.44
CA GLU A 17 3.16 -5.37 -1.33
C GLU A 17 3.12 -4.63 0.02
N VAL A 18 4.02 -3.67 0.26
CA VAL A 18 3.98 -2.82 1.46
C VAL A 18 2.70 -1.98 1.48
N MET A 19 2.36 -1.33 0.36
CA MET A 19 1.14 -0.51 0.24
C MET A 19 -0.13 -1.36 0.47
N VAL A 20 -0.19 -2.54 -0.13
CA VAL A 20 -1.32 -3.46 0.05
C VAL A 20 -1.36 -4.04 1.48
N SER A 21 -0.22 -4.34 2.07
CA SER A 21 -0.15 -4.78 3.47
C SER A 21 -0.75 -3.73 4.42
N ILE A 22 -0.50 -2.44 4.15
CA ILE A 22 -1.11 -1.33 4.91
C ILE A 22 -2.63 -1.31 4.74
N CYS A 23 -3.14 -1.49 3.53
CA CYS A 23 -4.57 -1.66 3.28
C CYS A 23 -5.15 -2.81 4.12
N ALA A 24 -4.45 -3.93 4.15
CA ALA A 24 -4.85 -5.11 4.87
C ALA A 24 -4.83 -4.93 6.40
N HIS A 25 -3.93 -4.10 6.94
CA HIS A 25 -3.95 -3.72 8.37
C HIS A 25 -5.13 -2.81 8.69
N ILE A 26 -5.45 -1.87 7.79
CA ILE A 26 -6.60 -0.96 7.93
C ILE A 26 -7.91 -1.75 7.91
N ALA A 27 -8.10 -2.65 6.94
CA ALA A 27 -9.28 -3.49 6.81
C ALA A 27 -9.51 -4.39 8.03
N ARG A 28 -8.45 -4.72 8.78
CA ARG A 28 -8.55 -5.56 9.98
C ARG A 28 -8.74 -4.77 11.28
N LEU A 29 -8.80 -3.44 11.26
CA LEU A 29 -8.89 -2.61 12.47
C LEU A 29 -10.19 -2.83 13.26
N ASP A 30 -11.32 -3.03 12.57
CA ASP A 30 -12.62 -3.27 13.20
C ASP A 30 -12.88 -4.78 13.48
N GLY A 31 -11.97 -5.64 13.02
CA GLY A 31 -11.98 -7.08 13.21
C GLY A 31 -12.73 -7.89 12.14
N GLN A 32 -13.22 -7.25 11.07
CA GLN A 32 -13.88 -7.91 9.94
C GLN A 32 -13.48 -7.23 8.62
N ILE A 33 -13.29 -8.01 7.56
CA ILE A 33 -13.09 -7.47 6.22
C ILE A 33 -14.46 -7.48 5.53
N ASP A 34 -14.90 -6.33 5.03
CA ASP A 34 -16.18 -6.18 4.35
C ASP A 34 -16.05 -5.81 2.85
N GLU A 35 -17.19 -5.67 2.17
CA GLU A 35 -17.23 -5.34 0.73
C GLU A 35 -16.55 -3.99 0.43
N GLN A 36 -16.58 -3.02 1.36
CA GLN A 36 -15.91 -1.73 1.15
C GLN A 36 -14.39 -1.87 1.23
N ASP A 37 -13.88 -2.72 2.12
CA ASP A 37 -12.44 -3.00 2.18
C ASP A 37 -11.93 -3.68 0.90
N GLU A 38 -12.71 -4.61 0.33
CA GLU A 38 -12.40 -5.24 -0.98
C GLU A 38 -12.44 -4.21 -2.13
N GLU A 39 -13.43 -3.32 -2.17
CA GLU A 39 -13.49 -2.24 -3.16
C GLU A 39 -12.30 -1.28 -3.06
N LEU A 40 -11.83 -0.98 -1.83
CA LEU A 40 -10.65 -0.15 -1.61
C LEU A 40 -9.35 -0.86 -1.99
N LEU A 41 -9.25 -2.17 -1.74
CA LEU A 41 -8.14 -2.98 -2.21
C LEU A 41 -8.06 -2.97 -3.74
N ASP A 42 -9.18 -3.22 -4.42
CA ASP A 42 -9.26 -3.20 -5.88
C ASP A 42 -8.85 -1.83 -6.44
N ALA A 43 -9.34 -0.74 -5.82
CA ALA A 43 -9.00 0.62 -6.21
C ALA A 43 -7.52 0.93 -5.99
N LEU A 44 -6.94 0.50 -4.87
CA LEU A 44 -5.52 0.64 -4.58
C LEU A 44 -4.69 -0.10 -5.62
N ILE A 45 -4.95 -1.40 -5.84
CA ILE A 45 -4.20 -2.21 -6.80
C ILE A 45 -4.33 -1.62 -8.19
N GLN A 46 -5.52 -1.24 -8.64
CA GLN A 46 -5.70 -0.58 -9.95
C GLN A 46 -4.92 0.73 -10.05
N GLY A 47 -4.85 1.53 -8.98
CA GLY A 47 -4.10 2.78 -8.94
C GLY A 47 -2.58 2.61 -9.04
N LEU A 48 -2.05 1.41 -8.76
CA LEU A 48 -0.62 1.11 -8.95
C LEU A 48 -0.24 0.94 -10.43
N PHE A 49 -1.22 0.72 -11.31
CA PHE A 49 -1.00 0.52 -12.75
C PHE A 49 -1.56 1.68 -13.56
N GLY A 50 -0.87 2.07 -14.62
CA GLY A 50 -1.42 3.06 -15.55
C GLY A 50 -0.39 3.93 -16.23
N ASP A 51 -0.42 5.22 -15.92
CA ASP A 51 0.37 6.25 -16.59
C ASP A 51 1.84 6.30 -16.11
N GLU A 52 2.61 7.25 -16.65
CA GLU A 52 4.05 7.37 -16.37
C GLU A 52 4.39 7.65 -14.89
N GLU A 53 3.42 8.11 -14.08
CA GLU A 53 3.61 8.39 -12.65
C GLU A 53 3.21 7.20 -11.76
N SER A 54 2.61 6.16 -12.33
CA SER A 54 2.18 4.95 -11.63
C SER A 54 3.38 4.06 -11.24
N LEU A 55 3.21 3.19 -10.25
CA LEU A 55 4.26 2.25 -9.83
C LEU A 55 4.60 1.24 -10.94
N PHE A 56 3.59 0.86 -11.72
CA PHE A 56 3.69 0.02 -12.91
C PHE A 56 3.10 0.75 -14.14
N PRO A 57 3.89 1.59 -14.83
CA PRO A 57 3.44 2.26 -16.04
C PRO A 57 3.11 1.29 -17.19
N GLU A 58 2.30 1.73 -18.16
CA GLU A 58 1.90 0.91 -19.30
C GLU A 58 3.13 0.32 -20.04
N GLY A 59 3.17 -1.00 -20.15
CA GLY A 59 4.26 -1.74 -20.79
C GLY A 59 5.55 -1.86 -19.96
N TYR A 60 5.51 -1.52 -18.67
CA TYR A 60 6.57 -1.76 -17.71
C TYR A 60 6.74 -3.26 -17.42
N LEU A 61 5.63 -3.98 -17.22
CA LEU A 61 5.62 -5.42 -16.93
C LEU A 61 5.40 -6.26 -18.19
N GLU A 62 5.94 -7.48 -18.18
CA GLU A 62 5.62 -8.48 -19.22
C GLU A 62 4.30 -9.21 -18.92
N ASP A 63 3.99 -9.42 -17.64
CA ASP A 63 2.77 -10.07 -17.16
C ASP A 63 2.18 -9.27 -15.98
N GLU A 64 1.22 -8.39 -16.27
CA GLU A 64 0.54 -7.58 -15.26
C GLU A 64 -0.38 -8.42 -14.37
N GLU A 65 -0.96 -9.50 -14.90
CA GLU A 65 -1.88 -10.38 -14.15
C GLU A 65 -1.12 -11.13 -13.06
N GLU A 66 0.11 -11.59 -13.35
CA GLU A 66 0.99 -12.20 -12.35
C GLU A 66 1.29 -11.25 -11.19
N VAL A 67 1.64 -9.99 -11.47
CA VAL A 67 1.92 -9.00 -10.43
C VAL A 67 0.67 -8.63 -9.64
N GLN A 68 -0.49 -8.47 -10.29
CA GLN A 68 -1.75 -8.24 -9.58
C GLN A 68 -2.06 -9.39 -8.60
N ASN A 69 -1.88 -10.64 -9.00
CA ASN A 69 -2.09 -11.79 -8.12
C ASN A 69 -1.15 -11.75 -6.91
N ILE A 70 0.14 -11.43 -7.10
CA ILE A 70 1.09 -11.24 -5.99
C ILE A 70 0.58 -10.18 -5.01
N LEU A 71 0.06 -9.07 -5.51
CA LEU A 71 -0.46 -7.99 -4.67
C LEU A 71 -1.71 -8.42 -3.90
N TYR A 72 -2.65 -9.16 -4.51
CA TYR A 72 -3.79 -9.73 -3.78
C TYR A 72 -3.34 -10.73 -2.71
N ASP A 73 -2.35 -11.58 -3.00
CA ASP A 73 -1.79 -12.51 -2.01
C ASP A 73 -1.19 -11.76 -0.81
N ALA A 74 -0.54 -10.60 -1.04
CA ALA A 74 -0.02 -9.74 0.03
C ALA A 74 -1.13 -9.10 0.89
N PHE A 75 -2.37 -8.98 0.40
CA PHE A 75 -3.49 -8.57 1.25
C PHE A 75 -3.93 -9.71 2.18
N GLU A 76 -3.97 -10.94 1.66
CA GLU A 76 -4.33 -12.13 2.44
C GLU A 76 -3.27 -12.42 3.52
N GLU A 77 -1.99 -12.31 3.16
CA GLU A 77 -0.82 -12.54 4.01
C GLU A 77 0.07 -11.29 4.10
N PRO A 78 -0.36 -10.23 4.81
CA PRO A 78 0.37 -8.97 4.85
C PRO A 78 1.68 -9.08 5.64
N TYR A 79 2.64 -8.23 5.28
CA TYR A 79 3.83 -8.01 6.09
C TYR A 79 3.46 -7.52 7.48
N ASP A 80 4.27 -7.90 8.49
CA ASP A 80 4.05 -7.45 9.86
C ASP A 80 4.16 -5.92 9.93
N LEU A 81 3.17 -5.27 10.53
CA LEU A 81 3.14 -3.82 10.66
C LEU A 81 4.40 -3.27 11.34
N ALA A 82 4.95 -3.99 12.32
CA ALA A 82 6.19 -3.60 12.98
C ALA A 82 7.39 -3.61 12.04
N GLU A 83 7.45 -4.55 11.09
CA GLU A 83 8.50 -4.63 10.08
C GLU A 83 8.35 -3.49 9.06
N ILE A 84 7.13 -3.23 8.58
CA ILE A 84 6.85 -2.09 7.68
C ILE A 84 7.27 -0.76 8.32
N LEU A 85 6.92 -0.56 9.60
CA LEU A 85 7.27 0.64 10.34
C LEU A 85 8.77 0.81 10.55
N GLU A 86 9.51 -0.29 10.74
CA GLU A 86 10.97 -0.22 10.87
C GLU A 86 11.61 0.20 9.55
N LEU A 87 11.14 -0.34 8.42
CA LEU A 87 11.60 0.06 7.09
C LEU A 87 11.38 1.56 6.85
N GLY A 88 10.18 2.08 7.16
CA GLY A 88 9.89 3.51 7.02
C GLY A 88 10.71 4.40 7.98
N LYS A 89 11.18 3.89 9.12
CA LYS A 89 12.04 4.69 10.01
C LYS A 89 13.43 4.94 9.42
N ASP A 90 13.92 4.03 8.60
CA ASP A 90 15.23 4.11 7.96
C ASP A 90 15.20 4.85 6.60
N ASP A 91 14.01 5.05 6.03
CA ASP A 91 13.79 5.70 4.73
C ASP A 91 12.63 6.72 4.80
N GLU A 92 12.97 8.01 4.72
CA GLU A 92 11.99 9.11 4.80
C GLU A 92 10.98 9.10 3.64
N ASP A 93 11.39 8.68 2.44
CA ASP A 93 10.51 8.64 1.27
C ASP A 93 9.52 7.48 1.43
N LEU A 94 10.00 6.32 1.90
CA LEU A 94 9.13 5.17 2.22
C LEU A 94 8.16 5.49 3.36
N ALA A 95 8.61 6.20 4.40
CA ALA A 95 7.72 6.66 5.46
C ALA A 95 6.55 7.51 4.94
N VAL A 96 6.84 8.42 4.01
CA VAL A 96 5.81 9.25 3.36
C VAL A 96 4.85 8.36 2.57
N ILE A 97 5.36 7.43 1.74
CA ILE A 97 4.53 6.52 0.97
C ILE A 97 3.61 5.69 1.87
N ILE A 98 4.14 5.12 2.96
CA ILE A 98 3.34 4.33 3.92
C ILE A 98 2.23 5.18 4.53
N TYR A 99 2.54 6.40 4.97
CA TYR A 99 1.57 7.30 5.59
C TYR A 99 0.51 7.77 4.59
N ASP A 100 0.93 8.24 3.41
CA ASP A 100 0.04 8.74 2.36
C ASP A 100 -0.90 7.64 1.86
N THR A 101 -0.38 6.42 1.66
CA THR A 101 -1.21 5.24 1.30
C THR A 101 -2.29 5.00 2.35
N ALA A 102 -1.93 5.01 3.64
CA ALA A 102 -2.91 4.82 4.71
C ALA A 102 -3.94 5.95 4.75
N GLU A 103 -3.52 7.19 4.51
CA GLU A 103 -4.39 8.37 4.48
C GLU A 103 -5.38 8.30 3.31
N GLU A 104 -4.91 7.96 2.11
CA GLU A 104 -5.75 7.83 0.92
C GLU A 104 -6.83 6.75 1.07
N ILE A 105 -6.46 5.57 1.59
CA ILE A 105 -7.41 4.47 1.82
C ILE A 105 -8.50 4.92 2.80
N LEU A 106 -8.12 5.57 3.90
CA LEU A 106 -9.07 6.02 4.91
C LEU A 106 -9.92 7.22 4.45
N LEU A 107 -9.40 8.05 3.56
CA LEU A 107 -10.19 9.10 2.89
C LEU A 107 -11.16 8.53 1.85
N GLY A 108 -10.85 7.35 1.29
CA GLY A 108 -11.73 6.61 0.39
C GLY A 108 -12.93 5.97 1.10
N LYS A 109 -12.87 5.75 2.42
CA LYS A 109 -13.99 5.20 3.20
C LYS A 109 -15.12 6.21 3.35
N GLU A 110 -16.36 5.73 3.20
CA GLU A 110 -17.56 6.55 3.42
C GLU A 110 -17.72 6.99 4.89
N VAL A 111 -17.29 6.13 5.82
CA VAL A 111 -17.38 6.36 7.26
C VAL A 111 -16.03 6.08 7.90
N GLN A 112 -15.42 7.10 8.50
CA GLN A 112 -14.20 6.94 9.28
C GLN A 112 -14.51 6.62 10.73
N LEU A 113 -13.93 5.53 11.22
CA LEU A 113 -14.02 5.09 12.62
C LEU A 113 -12.96 5.80 13.48
N PRO A 114 -13.21 5.99 14.79
CA PRO A 114 -12.21 6.54 15.71
C PRO A 114 -10.88 5.77 15.73
N GLU A 115 -10.95 4.45 15.56
CA GLU A 115 -9.80 3.52 15.51
C GLU A 115 -8.91 3.81 14.30
N GLU A 116 -9.49 4.13 13.14
CA GLU A 116 -8.78 4.48 11.92
C GLU A 116 -8.06 5.83 12.05
N THR A 117 -8.69 6.80 12.69
CA THR A 117 -8.04 8.07 13.03
C THR A 117 -6.87 7.85 14.01
N GLN A 118 -7.03 6.95 14.98
CA GLN A 118 -5.94 6.59 15.90
C GLN A 118 -4.80 5.89 15.17
N PHE A 119 -5.11 5.04 14.19
CA PHE A 119 -4.13 4.37 13.35
C PHE A 119 -3.28 5.37 12.55
N LEU A 120 -3.90 6.36 11.87
CA LEU A 120 -3.14 7.41 11.18
C LEU A 120 -2.24 8.21 12.11
N ASN A 121 -2.73 8.59 13.29
CA ASN A 121 -1.93 9.30 14.28
C ASN A 121 -0.77 8.44 14.81
N TYR A 122 -0.99 7.12 14.93
CA TYR A 122 0.05 6.16 15.28
C TYR A 122 1.13 6.08 14.19
N LEU A 123 0.74 5.89 12.93
CA LEU A 123 1.67 5.88 11.79
C LEU A 123 2.49 7.17 11.71
N LYS A 124 1.81 8.33 11.78
CA LYS A 124 2.46 9.65 11.76
C LYS A 124 3.55 9.78 12.81
N LYS A 125 3.29 9.27 14.02
CA LYS A 125 4.22 9.31 15.15
C LYS A 125 5.37 8.33 14.95
N GLU A 126 5.09 7.09 14.59
CA GLU A 126 6.13 6.06 14.45
C GLU A 126 7.07 6.34 13.28
N LEU A 127 6.55 6.89 12.19
CA LEU A 127 7.31 7.24 10.98
C LEU A 127 7.92 8.65 11.02
N ASN A 128 7.76 9.40 12.13
CA ASN A 128 8.25 10.77 12.28
C ASN A 128 7.81 11.76 11.17
N ILE A 129 6.62 11.57 10.59
CA ILE A 129 6.08 12.45 9.55
C ILE A 129 5.78 13.84 10.15
N LYS A 130 6.46 14.87 9.63
CA LYS A 130 6.29 16.25 10.08
C LYS A 130 5.03 16.85 9.46
N ALA A 131 4.20 17.48 10.30
CA ALA A 131 3.02 18.24 9.88
C ALA A 131 3.39 19.59 9.24
#